data_AF-A0A7C6KQA2-F1
#
_entry.id   AF-A0A7C6KQA2-F1
#
_cell.length_a   1.000
_cell.length_b   1.000
_cell.length_c   1.000
_cell.angle_alpha   90.00
_cell.angle_beta   90.00
_cell.angle_gamma   90.00
#
_symmetry.space_group_name_H-M   'P 1'
#
loop_
_entity.id
_entity.type
_entity.pdbx_description
1 polymer ?
#
loop_
_entity_poly.entity_id
_entity_poly.type
_entity_poly.pdbx_seq_one_letter_code
_entity_poly.pdbx_strand_id
1 'polypeptide(L)'
;MVIINADAGDVLTVRNFTSALPVALDNSAGGTEVNTSASIKIIRIGPPASPDPALAAINAAQNVPEMRLAIEDPALGLDLTEYNALSPTLQDQVLATLLANRPSLGYQTVASVQNALNNAINQLVDPDNIYVKAGSVGGNGSKAKPFGTIREGIAAVNPGGTVHVLAGTYPITAQINVNKPNITVLGEPGTLLLLQADLIPLLITGSGASLEGLTITSDIPYLKEFIQIGAPNVKLINNTVYGPPQAPPMSDWVVNRAVVSQVATSNCLLEGNTFYSLRTGMYINPNTTGAINNNVVYNTKGGFLVDGAFTTFEGNSWGDPPNEFDIVLLAGTTFGPPYDNIPALQAANNNATISDQR
;
A
#
# COMPACT_ATOMS: atom_id res chain seq x y z
N MET A 1 5.31 -34.98 -43.88
CA MET A 1 4.34 -34.70 -42.79
C MET A 1 3.05 -34.29 -43.46
N VAL A 2 1.95 -34.99 -43.20
CA VAL A 2 0.62 -34.68 -43.76
C VAL A 2 -0.26 -34.32 -42.57
N ILE A 3 -0.91 -33.17 -42.62
CA ILE A 3 -1.89 -32.76 -41.61
C ILE A 3 -3.26 -33.10 -42.18
N ILE A 4 -4.06 -33.82 -41.39
CA ILE A 4 -5.43 -34.18 -41.71
C ILE A 4 -6.33 -33.65 -40.60
N ASN A 5 -7.51 -33.14 -40.95
CA ASN A 5 -8.57 -32.85 -40.01
C ASN A 5 -9.51 -34.06 -39.99
N ALA A 6 -9.83 -34.59 -38.82
CA ALA A 6 -10.61 -35.82 -38.66
C ALA A 6 -11.60 -35.68 -37.50
N ASP A 7 -12.85 -36.04 -37.73
CA ASP A 7 -13.94 -36.02 -36.76
C ASP A 7 -14.03 -37.33 -35.96
N ALA A 8 -14.85 -37.33 -34.91
CA ALA A 8 -15.10 -38.54 -34.12
C ALA A 8 -15.77 -39.61 -34.99
N GLY A 9 -15.09 -40.75 -35.17
CA GLY A 9 -15.54 -41.86 -36.02
C GLY A 9 -14.79 -41.99 -37.34
N ASP A 10 -13.93 -41.03 -37.69
CA ASP A 10 -13.10 -41.11 -38.88
C ASP A 10 -12.05 -42.23 -38.76
N VAL A 11 -11.84 -42.96 -39.86
CA VAL A 11 -10.91 -44.08 -39.95
C VAL A 11 -9.75 -43.72 -40.87
N LEU A 12 -8.56 -43.57 -40.31
CA LEU A 12 -7.34 -43.42 -41.10
C LEU A 12 -6.88 -44.79 -41.62
N THR A 13 -6.89 -44.95 -42.95
CA THR A 13 -6.46 -46.19 -43.61
C THR A 13 -5.23 -45.92 -44.48
N VAL A 14 -4.19 -46.76 -44.36
CA VAL A 14 -3.04 -46.75 -45.26
C VAL A 14 -3.26 -47.78 -46.36
N ARG A 15 -3.24 -47.34 -47.62
CA ARG A 15 -3.42 -48.22 -48.79
C ARG A 15 -2.41 -47.89 -49.89
N ASN A 16 -2.12 -48.87 -50.72
CA ASN A 16 -1.36 -48.65 -51.94
C ASN A 16 -2.22 -47.79 -52.90
N PHE A 17 -1.64 -46.71 -53.45
CA PHE A 17 -2.38 -45.81 -54.33
C PHE A 17 -2.95 -46.52 -55.56
N THR A 18 -2.29 -47.59 -56.02
CA THR A 18 -2.64 -48.32 -57.23
C THR A 18 -3.17 -49.74 -56.99
N SER A 19 -3.33 -50.19 -55.73
CA SER A 19 -3.88 -51.52 -55.45
C SER A 19 -4.69 -51.59 -54.15
N ALA A 20 -5.68 -52.48 -54.11
CA ALA A 20 -6.47 -52.78 -52.91
C ALA A 20 -5.82 -53.81 -51.98
N LEU A 21 -4.58 -54.25 -52.29
CA LEU A 21 -3.88 -55.24 -51.48
C LEU A 21 -3.35 -54.61 -50.18
N PRO A 22 -3.19 -55.41 -49.11
CA PRO A 22 -2.59 -54.93 -47.86
C PRO A 22 -1.21 -54.30 -48.09
N VAL A 23 -0.96 -53.16 -47.44
CA VAL A 23 0.37 -52.53 -47.44
C VAL A 23 1.23 -53.23 -46.39
N ALA A 24 2.23 -53.99 -46.83
CA ALA A 24 3.25 -54.53 -45.94
C ALA A 24 4.26 -53.42 -45.60
N LEU A 25 4.36 -53.08 -44.32
CA LEU A 25 5.48 -52.27 -43.82
C LEU A 25 6.67 -53.22 -43.63
N ASP A 26 7.46 -53.39 -44.69
CA ASP A 26 8.71 -54.14 -44.62
C ASP A 26 9.84 -53.27 -44.05
N ASN A 27 10.76 -53.94 -43.40
CA ASN A 27 11.78 -53.33 -42.58
C ASN A 27 13.07 -54.11 -42.74
N SER A 28 13.50 -54.25 -44.00
CA SER A 28 14.70 -54.97 -44.40
C SER A 28 15.91 -54.04 -44.41
N ALA A 29 16.89 -54.32 -43.56
CA ALA A 29 18.22 -53.77 -43.69
C ALA A 29 18.93 -54.52 -44.81
N GLY A 30 19.24 -53.87 -45.93
CA GLY A 30 20.22 -54.44 -46.86
C GLY A 30 21.61 -54.43 -46.22
N GLY A 31 22.29 -55.57 -46.12
CA GLY A 31 23.65 -55.68 -45.57
C GLY A 31 23.72 -56.32 -44.17
N THR A 32 24.84 -56.14 -43.45
CA THR A 32 25.15 -56.81 -42.15
C THR A 32 24.47 -56.18 -40.93
N GLU A 33 23.68 -55.12 -41.12
CA GLU A 33 22.97 -54.42 -40.04
C GLU A 33 21.76 -55.25 -39.58
N VAL A 34 21.59 -55.43 -38.27
CA VAL A 34 20.61 -56.37 -37.69
C VAL A 34 19.36 -55.71 -37.08
N ASN A 35 19.28 -54.36 -37.09
CA ASN A 35 18.21 -53.62 -36.41
C ASN A 35 17.66 -52.46 -37.25
N THR A 36 16.72 -52.71 -38.15
CA THR A 36 15.92 -51.67 -38.82
C THR A 36 14.55 -51.54 -38.17
N SER A 37 13.94 -50.34 -38.20
CA SER A 37 12.55 -50.07 -37.77
C SER A 37 11.82 -49.18 -38.79
N ALA A 38 10.66 -49.62 -39.29
CA ALA A 38 9.75 -48.79 -40.08
C ALA A 38 8.51 -48.45 -39.23
N SER A 39 8.32 -47.18 -38.90
CA SER A 39 7.21 -46.73 -38.03
C SER A 39 6.44 -45.57 -38.65
N ILE A 40 5.11 -45.62 -38.55
CA ILE A 40 4.23 -44.47 -38.81
C ILE A 40 3.92 -43.80 -37.48
N LYS A 41 4.43 -42.57 -37.29
CA LYS A 41 4.12 -41.76 -36.11
C LYS A 41 2.90 -40.89 -36.37
N ILE A 42 1.81 -41.17 -35.67
CA ILE A 42 0.64 -40.30 -35.62
C ILE A 42 0.77 -39.43 -34.38
N ILE A 43 0.76 -38.11 -34.57
CA ILE A 43 0.74 -37.16 -33.47
C ILE A 43 -0.65 -36.55 -33.45
N ARG A 44 -1.41 -36.79 -32.37
CA ARG A 44 -2.66 -36.07 -32.14
C ARG A 44 -2.32 -34.64 -31.80
N ILE A 45 -2.56 -33.73 -32.74
CA ILE A 45 -2.66 -32.31 -32.44
C ILE A 45 -4.06 -32.14 -31.84
N GLY A 46 -4.18 -31.54 -30.65
CA GLY A 46 -5.48 -31.29 -30.04
C GLY A 46 -6.39 -30.43 -30.95
N PRO A 47 -7.69 -30.29 -30.62
CA PRO A 47 -8.53 -29.33 -31.34
C PRO A 47 -7.83 -27.96 -31.35
N PRO A 48 -7.94 -27.16 -32.42
CA PRO A 48 -7.46 -25.79 -32.38
C PRO A 48 -8.06 -25.12 -31.15
N ALA A 49 -7.20 -24.52 -30.32
CA ALA A 49 -7.67 -23.70 -29.21
C ALA A 49 -8.34 -22.47 -29.84
N SER A 50 -9.66 -22.55 -29.99
CA SER A 50 -10.48 -21.43 -30.40
C SER A 50 -10.85 -20.63 -29.15
N PRO A 51 -10.78 -19.29 -29.19
CA PRO A 51 -11.33 -18.47 -28.13
C PRO A 51 -12.77 -18.83 -27.81
N ASP A 52 -13.13 -18.70 -26.53
CA ASP A 52 -14.52 -18.69 -26.11
C ASP A 52 -15.34 -17.72 -26.99
N PRO A 53 -16.44 -18.17 -27.63
CA PRO A 53 -17.29 -17.31 -28.46
C PRO A 53 -17.80 -16.06 -27.74
N ALA A 54 -17.94 -16.10 -26.41
CA ALA A 54 -18.30 -14.92 -25.61
C ALA A 54 -17.25 -13.80 -25.72
N LEU A 55 -15.99 -14.14 -26.03
CA LEU A 55 -14.89 -13.20 -26.18
C LEU A 55 -14.76 -12.64 -27.60
N ALA A 56 -15.71 -12.91 -28.51
CA ALA A 56 -15.65 -12.46 -29.89
C ALA A 56 -15.49 -10.93 -29.99
N ALA A 57 -16.24 -10.16 -29.19
CA ALA A 57 -16.14 -8.70 -29.17
C ALA A 57 -14.76 -8.23 -28.65
N ILE A 58 -14.27 -8.83 -27.56
CA ILE A 58 -12.96 -8.51 -26.97
C ILE A 58 -11.83 -8.79 -27.96
N ASN A 59 -11.89 -9.93 -28.66
CA ASN A 59 -10.86 -10.34 -29.61
C ASN A 59 -10.97 -9.60 -30.95
N ALA A 60 -12.13 -9.05 -31.29
CA ALA A 60 -12.35 -8.26 -32.49
C ALA A 60 -12.08 -6.75 -32.31
N ALA A 61 -12.06 -6.23 -31.07
CA ALA A 61 -11.88 -4.80 -30.81
C ALA A 61 -10.58 -4.25 -31.45
N GLN A 62 -10.69 -3.11 -32.12
CA GLN A 62 -9.59 -2.45 -32.84
C GLN A 62 -9.08 -1.20 -32.13
N ASN A 63 -9.86 -0.66 -31.19
CA ASN A 63 -9.59 0.58 -30.51
C ASN A 63 -10.14 0.55 -29.08
N VAL A 64 -9.72 1.54 -28.28
CA VAL A 64 -10.10 1.66 -26.87
C VAL A 64 -11.62 1.71 -26.66
N PRO A 65 -12.41 2.51 -27.42
CA PRO A 65 -13.86 2.49 -27.31
C PRO A 65 -14.50 1.10 -27.52
N GLU A 66 -14.06 0.34 -28.53
CA GLU A 66 -14.55 -1.02 -28.78
C GLU A 66 -14.14 -1.98 -27.66
N MET A 67 -12.90 -1.90 -27.18
CA MET A 67 -12.45 -2.74 -26.06
C MET A 67 -13.22 -2.44 -24.78
N ARG A 68 -13.53 -1.16 -24.52
CA ARG A 68 -14.33 -0.71 -23.38
C ARG A 68 -15.71 -1.38 -23.38
N LEU A 69 -16.45 -1.23 -24.49
CA LEU A 69 -17.77 -1.84 -24.65
C LEU A 69 -17.70 -3.37 -24.50
N ALA A 70 -16.63 -4.00 -24.99
CA ALA A 70 -16.48 -5.44 -24.94
C ALA A 70 -16.21 -5.98 -23.52
N ILE A 71 -15.40 -5.29 -22.70
CA ILE A 71 -15.14 -5.73 -21.31
C ILE A 71 -16.28 -5.38 -20.34
N GLU A 72 -17.09 -4.37 -20.67
CA GLU A 72 -18.25 -3.95 -19.88
C GLU A 72 -19.49 -4.83 -20.12
N ASP A 73 -19.40 -5.86 -20.97
CA ASP A 73 -20.47 -6.84 -21.17
C ASP A 73 -20.71 -7.64 -19.87
N PRO A 74 -21.88 -7.46 -19.21
CA PRO A 74 -22.18 -8.15 -17.96
C PRO A 74 -22.22 -9.67 -18.11
N ALA A 75 -22.43 -10.21 -19.32
CA ALA A 75 -22.42 -11.64 -19.57
C ALA A 75 -21.03 -12.29 -19.35
N LEU A 76 -19.95 -11.50 -19.42
CA LEU A 76 -18.59 -11.98 -19.16
C LEU A 76 -18.29 -12.15 -17.68
N GLY A 77 -19.01 -11.47 -16.78
CA GLY A 77 -18.78 -11.57 -15.33
C GLY A 77 -17.38 -11.16 -14.89
N LEU A 78 -16.73 -10.24 -15.60
CA LEU A 78 -15.45 -9.66 -15.19
C LEU A 78 -15.62 -8.83 -13.92
N ASP A 79 -14.65 -8.92 -13.01
CA ASP A 79 -14.56 -8.00 -11.88
C ASP A 79 -13.91 -6.69 -12.36
N LEU A 80 -14.74 -5.66 -12.49
CA LEU A 80 -14.37 -4.32 -12.94
C LEU A 80 -14.23 -3.33 -11.78
N THR A 81 -14.24 -3.79 -10.52
CA THR A 81 -14.24 -2.91 -9.35
C THR A 81 -13.05 -1.93 -9.35
N GLU A 82 -11.84 -2.44 -9.51
CA GLU A 82 -10.63 -1.59 -9.56
C GLU A 82 -10.61 -0.72 -10.82
N TYR A 83 -11.03 -1.26 -11.97
CA TYR A 83 -11.07 -0.53 -13.22
C TYR A 83 -12.03 0.67 -13.17
N ASN A 84 -13.22 0.47 -12.58
CA ASN A 84 -14.25 1.50 -12.46
C ASN A 84 -13.87 2.62 -11.48
N ALA A 85 -12.93 2.37 -10.56
CA ALA A 85 -12.41 3.37 -9.64
C ALA A 85 -11.36 4.31 -10.29
N LEU A 86 -10.79 3.92 -11.43
CA LEU A 86 -9.78 4.73 -12.15
C LEU A 86 -10.42 5.95 -12.83
N SER A 87 -9.63 7.01 -13.00
CA SER A 87 -10.03 8.14 -13.84
C SER A 87 -10.23 7.70 -15.30
N PRO A 88 -11.06 8.41 -16.10
CA PRO A 88 -11.32 8.02 -17.49
C PRO A 88 -10.04 7.87 -18.33
N THR A 89 -9.04 8.74 -18.12
CA THR A 89 -7.74 8.68 -18.80
C THR A 89 -6.96 7.42 -18.43
N LEU A 90 -6.97 7.02 -17.16
CA LEU A 90 -6.29 5.82 -16.68
C LEU A 90 -6.98 4.55 -17.16
N GLN A 91 -8.32 4.55 -17.22
CA GLN A 91 -9.08 3.47 -17.85
C GLN A 91 -8.68 3.28 -19.32
N ASP A 92 -8.59 4.36 -20.10
CA ASP A 92 -8.15 4.29 -21.50
C ASP A 92 -6.74 3.70 -21.64
N GLN A 93 -5.82 4.00 -20.72
CA GLN A 93 -4.47 3.41 -20.70
C GLN A 93 -4.49 1.91 -20.41
N VAL A 94 -5.34 1.46 -19.47
CA VAL A 94 -5.54 0.04 -19.17
C VAL A 94 -6.07 -0.68 -20.42
N LEU A 95 -7.12 -0.16 -21.06
CA LEU A 95 -7.70 -0.75 -22.26
C LEU A 95 -6.72 -0.77 -23.44
N ALA A 96 -5.94 0.29 -23.63
CA ALA A 96 -4.89 0.32 -24.64
C ALA A 96 -3.83 -0.77 -24.39
N THR A 97 -3.52 -1.03 -23.11
CA THR A 97 -2.61 -2.12 -22.71
C THR A 97 -3.20 -3.49 -23.03
N LEU A 98 -4.50 -3.71 -22.81
CA LEU A 98 -5.17 -4.97 -23.19
C LEU A 98 -5.13 -5.17 -24.71
N LEU A 99 -5.41 -4.12 -25.48
CA LEU A 99 -5.33 -4.15 -26.95
C LEU A 99 -3.91 -4.49 -27.43
N ALA A 100 -2.91 -3.80 -26.91
CA ALA A 100 -1.51 -3.97 -27.32
C ALA A 100 -0.94 -5.34 -26.92
N ASN A 101 -1.36 -5.88 -25.77
CA ASN A 101 -0.89 -7.17 -25.25
C ASN A 101 -1.84 -8.33 -25.57
N ARG A 102 -2.81 -8.15 -26.48
CA ARG A 102 -3.69 -9.23 -26.92
C ARG A 102 -2.85 -10.37 -27.51
N PRO A 103 -3.02 -11.63 -27.04
CA PRO A 103 -2.31 -12.76 -27.63
C PRO A 103 -2.62 -12.92 -29.13
N SER A 104 -1.70 -13.52 -29.88
CA SER A 104 -1.87 -13.70 -31.34
C SER A 104 -3.10 -14.53 -31.73
N LEU A 105 -3.53 -15.45 -30.86
CA LEU A 105 -4.77 -16.24 -31.02
C LEU A 105 -5.98 -15.60 -30.31
N GLY A 106 -5.84 -14.39 -29.77
CA GLY A 106 -6.82 -13.78 -28.87
C GLY A 106 -6.77 -14.34 -27.45
N TYR A 107 -7.52 -13.69 -26.55
CA TYR A 107 -7.79 -14.20 -25.22
C TYR A 107 -8.65 -15.46 -25.34
N GLN A 108 -8.22 -16.55 -24.69
CA GLN A 108 -8.84 -17.86 -24.84
C GLN A 108 -10.02 -18.06 -23.89
N THR A 109 -9.96 -17.46 -22.70
CA THR A 109 -10.97 -17.62 -21.63
C THR A 109 -11.24 -16.28 -20.94
N VAL A 110 -12.42 -16.13 -20.34
CA VAL A 110 -12.76 -14.97 -19.50
C VAL A 110 -11.71 -14.77 -18.40
N ALA A 111 -11.24 -15.85 -17.78
CA ALA A 111 -10.16 -15.79 -16.78
C ALA A 111 -8.86 -15.20 -17.34
N SER A 112 -8.51 -15.48 -18.61
CA SER A 112 -7.33 -14.88 -19.25
C SER A 112 -7.50 -13.38 -19.48
N VAL A 113 -8.73 -12.91 -19.75
CA VAL A 113 -9.05 -11.48 -19.82
C VAL A 113 -8.94 -10.85 -18.44
N GLN A 114 -9.52 -11.45 -17.40
CA GLN A 114 -9.42 -10.93 -16.03
C GLN A 114 -7.96 -10.82 -15.59
N ASN A 115 -7.13 -11.82 -15.86
CA ASN A 115 -5.71 -11.78 -15.55
C ASN A 115 -4.98 -10.67 -16.31
N ALA A 116 -5.32 -10.45 -17.58
CA ALA A 116 -4.74 -9.36 -18.38
C ALA A 116 -5.18 -7.99 -17.86
N LEU A 117 -6.45 -7.84 -17.46
CA LEU A 117 -6.99 -6.64 -16.84
C LEU A 117 -6.27 -6.32 -15.52
N ASN A 118 -6.19 -7.30 -14.62
CA ASN A 118 -5.51 -7.14 -13.33
C ASN A 118 -4.02 -6.80 -13.51
N ASN A 119 -3.34 -7.42 -14.48
CA ASN A 119 -1.95 -7.10 -14.77
C ASN A 119 -1.80 -5.68 -15.32
N ALA A 120 -2.63 -5.27 -16.28
CA ALA A 120 -2.60 -3.91 -16.82
C ALA A 120 -2.81 -2.85 -15.73
N ILE A 121 -3.77 -3.05 -14.83
CA ILE A 121 -4.00 -2.18 -13.67
C ILE A 121 -2.79 -2.17 -12.73
N ASN A 122 -2.19 -3.33 -12.43
CA ASN A 122 -1.03 -3.38 -11.55
C ASN A 122 0.22 -2.69 -12.12
N GLN A 123 0.38 -2.66 -13.44
CA GLN A 123 1.49 -1.98 -14.10
C GLN A 123 1.26 -0.47 -14.24
N LEU A 124 0.00 -0.03 -14.19
CA LEU A 124 -0.39 1.36 -14.34
C LEU A 124 0.26 2.25 -13.26
N VAL A 125 0.82 3.38 -13.69
CA VAL A 125 1.27 4.42 -12.76
C VAL A 125 0.12 5.41 -12.61
N ASP A 126 -0.58 5.31 -11.49
CA ASP A 126 -1.60 6.28 -11.09
C ASP A 126 -0.91 7.39 -10.28
N PRO A 127 -0.83 8.63 -10.78
CA PRO A 127 -0.15 9.71 -10.07
C PRO A 127 -0.86 10.11 -8.75
N ASP A 128 -2.11 9.71 -8.54
CA ASP A 128 -2.84 9.94 -7.29
C ASP A 128 -2.69 8.77 -6.30
N ASN A 129 -2.16 7.61 -6.74
CA ASN A 129 -1.93 6.43 -5.91
C ASN A 129 -0.53 5.83 -6.20
N ILE A 130 0.46 6.26 -5.43
CA ILE A 130 1.86 5.85 -5.59
C ILE A 130 2.25 4.82 -4.54
N TYR A 131 2.90 3.73 -4.98
CA TYR A 131 3.30 2.63 -4.13
C TYR A 131 4.80 2.65 -3.83
N VAL A 132 5.14 2.37 -2.59
CA VAL A 132 6.51 2.28 -2.07
C VAL A 132 6.69 0.92 -1.41
N LYS A 133 7.83 0.26 -1.67
CA LYS A 133 8.20 -1.00 -1.03
C LYS A 133 9.69 -1.00 -0.68
N ALA A 134 9.98 -1.27 0.59
CA ALA A 134 11.36 -1.36 1.08
C ALA A 134 12.18 -2.34 0.22
N GLY A 135 13.38 -1.91 -0.19
CA GLY A 135 14.31 -2.72 -0.98
C GLY A 135 14.03 -2.77 -2.49
N SER A 136 12.95 -2.14 -2.99
CA SER A 136 12.74 -2.00 -4.43
C SER A 136 13.84 -1.13 -5.08
N VAL A 137 14.26 -1.52 -6.28
CA VAL A 137 15.26 -0.79 -7.07
C VAL A 137 14.68 -0.49 -8.46
N GLY A 138 14.77 0.77 -8.89
CA GLY A 138 14.26 1.19 -10.21
C GLY A 138 12.75 1.10 -10.36
N GLY A 139 12.01 1.28 -9.25
CA GLY A 139 10.55 1.38 -9.26
C GLY A 139 10.06 2.63 -10.00
N ASN A 140 8.84 2.57 -10.52
CA ASN A 140 8.14 3.71 -11.15
C ASN A 140 6.92 4.17 -10.35
N GLY A 141 6.64 3.54 -9.21
CA GLY A 141 5.53 3.90 -8.32
C GLY A 141 4.22 3.14 -8.58
N SER A 142 4.16 2.25 -9.57
CA SER A 142 2.99 1.36 -9.76
C SER A 142 2.95 0.24 -8.72
N LYS A 143 1.80 -0.44 -8.58
CA LYS A 143 1.66 -1.63 -7.72
C LYS A 143 2.69 -2.72 -8.06
N ALA A 144 2.95 -2.93 -9.36
CA ALA A 144 3.88 -3.95 -9.83
C ALA A 144 5.35 -3.56 -9.67
N LYS A 145 5.68 -2.26 -9.72
CA LYS A 145 7.04 -1.73 -9.62
C LYS A 145 7.10 -0.54 -8.66
N PRO A 146 6.84 -0.76 -7.36
CA PRO A 146 6.81 0.31 -6.37
C PRO A 146 8.19 0.96 -6.20
N PHE A 147 8.22 2.24 -5.81
CA PHE A 147 9.47 2.93 -5.47
C PHE A 147 10.16 2.30 -4.25
N GLY A 148 11.47 2.51 -4.11
CA GLY A 148 12.27 1.95 -3.02
C GLY A 148 12.13 2.72 -1.71
N THR A 149 11.78 4.01 -1.78
CA THR A 149 11.76 4.91 -0.64
C THR A 149 10.49 5.75 -0.57
N ILE A 150 10.09 6.12 0.66
CA ILE A 150 8.94 7.00 0.91
C ILE A 150 9.16 8.38 0.27
N ARG A 151 10.42 8.85 0.22
CA ARG A 151 10.78 10.13 -0.42
C ARG A 151 10.51 10.13 -1.93
N GLU A 152 10.81 9.04 -2.63
CA GLU A 152 10.46 8.90 -4.04
C GLU A 152 8.94 8.89 -4.23
N GLY A 153 8.22 8.18 -3.35
CA GLY A 153 6.75 8.17 -3.34
C GLY A 153 6.16 9.57 -3.19
N ILE A 154 6.60 10.32 -2.18
CA ILE A 154 6.18 11.71 -1.94
C ILE A 154 6.57 12.60 -3.13
N ALA A 155 7.74 12.41 -3.73
CA ALA A 155 8.16 13.19 -4.89
C ALA A 155 7.26 12.96 -6.13
N ALA A 156 6.79 11.73 -6.34
CA ALA A 156 5.99 11.35 -7.50
C ALA A 156 4.48 11.64 -7.37
N VAL A 157 3.89 11.48 -6.17
CA VAL A 157 2.43 11.57 -5.99
C VAL A 157 1.88 12.98 -6.21
N ASN A 158 0.69 13.16 -6.78
CA ASN A 158 0.09 14.48 -6.88
C ASN A 158 -0.29 15.05 -5.49
N PRO A 159 -0.40 16.38 -5.35
CA PRO A 159 -1.10 16.98 -4.21
C PRO A 159 -2.50 16.38 -4.06
N GLY A 160 -2.90 16.03 -2.83
CA GLY A 160 -4.15 15.32 -2.57
C GLY A 160 -4.11 13.79 -2.77
N GLY A 161 -3.04 13.25 -3.37
CA GLY A 161 -2.90 11.82 -3.60
C GLY A 161 -2.36 11.04 -2.39
N THR A 162 -2.30 9.72 -2.54
CA THR A 162 -1.88 8.77 -1.51
C THR A 162 -0.54 8.13 -1.87
N VAL A 163 0.37 8.10 -0.90
CA VAL A 163 1.56 7.23 -0.92
C VAL A 163 1.26 6.00 -0.08
N HIS A 164 1.08 4.86 -0.75
CA HIS A 164 0.93 3.56 -0.12
C HIS A 164 2.32 3.01 0.25
N VAL A 165 2.62 3.00 1.54
CA VAL A 165 3.84 2.40 2.09
C VAL A 165 3.52 0.93 2.36
N LEU A 166 3.98 0.04 1.48
CA LEU A 166 3.74 -1.39 1.58
C LEU A 166 4.52 -2.01 2.74
N ALA A 167 4.07 -3.19 3.19
CA ALA A 167 4.71 -3.98 4.24
C ALA A 167 6.24 -4.11 4.04
N GLY A 168 6.98 -3.95 5.14
CA GLY A 168 8.44 -4.00 5.14
C GLY A 168 9.04 -3.07 6.20
N THR A 169 10.33 -3.30 6.49
CA THR A 169 11.11 -2.42 7.36
C THR A 169 11.83 -1.38 6.50
N TYR A 170 11.62 -0.10 6.81
CA TYR A 170 12.20 1.05 6.14
C TYR A 170 13.26 1.69 7.05
N PRO A 171 14.56 1.51 6.77
CA PRO A 171 15.63 2.25 7.43
C PRO A 171 15.49 3.75 7.19
N ILE A 172 15.35 4.54 8.25
CA ILE A 172 15.31 5.99 8.18
C ILE A 172 16.63 6.55 8.67
N THR A 173 17.47 6.95 7.73
CA THR A 173 18.78 7.59 7.96
C THR A 173 18.82 9.04 7.48
N ALA A 174 17.73 9.53 6.89
CA ALA A 174 17.54 10.90 6.46
C ALA A 174 16.09 11.33 6.69
N GLN A 175 15.88 12.61 6.98
CA GLN A 175 14.55 13.18 7.17
C GLN A 175 13.69 13.05 5.90
N ILE A 176 12.43 12.69 6.12
CA ILE A 176 11.35 12.63 5.12
C ILE A 176 10.49 13.88 5.30
N ASN A 177 10.46 14.73 4.26
CA ASN A 177 9.62 15.92 4.24
C ASN A 177 8.29 15.59 3.59
N VAL A 178 7.20 15.62 4.37
CA VAL A 178 5.83 15.44 3.90
C VAL A 178 5.27 16.82 3.57
N ASN A 179 5.52 17.27 2.33
CA ASN A 179 5.42 18.67 1.94
C ASN A 179 4.32 19.00 0.92
N LYS A 180 3.65 18.00 0.36
CA LYS A 180 2.55 18.21 -0.58
C LYS A 180 1.25 18.50 0.18
N PRO A 181 0.43 19.46 -0.25
CA PRO A 181 -0.82 19.75 0.44
C PRO A 181 -1.80 18.58 0.25
N ASN A 182 -2.56 18.28 1.30
CA ASN A 182 -3.57 17.22 1.35
C ASN A 182 -3.07 15.82 0.99
N ILE A 183 -1.75 15.58 0.99
CA ILE A 183 -1.18 14.24 0.76
C ILE A 183 -1.55 13.30 1.90
N THR A 184 -1.83 12.04 1.58
CA THR A 184 -1.88 10.95 2.56
C THR A 184 -0.65 10.07 2.44
N VAL A 185 0.07 9.85 3.54
CA VAL A 185 1.08 8.78 3.64
C VAL A 185 0.45 7.66 4.44
N LEU A 186 0.08 6.59 3.75
CA LEU A 186 -0.66 5.45 4.30
C LEU A 186 0.29 4.26 4.52
N GLY A 187 0.46 3.86 5.78
CA GLY A 187 1.10 2.61 6.15
C GLY A 187 0.15 1.43 5.94
N GLU A 188 0.50 0.54 5.02
CA GLU A 188 -0.21 -0.73 4.86
C GLU A 188 0.17 -1.70 6.00
N PRO A 189 -0.68 -2.68 6.34
CA PRO A 189 -0.38 -3.67 7.38
C PRO A 189 0.99 -4.32 7.22
N GLY A 190 1.80 -4.30 8.29
CA GLY A 190 3.17 -4.83 8.27
C GLY A 190 4.26 -3.83 7.88
N THR A 191 3.93 -2.54 7.75
CA THR A 191 4.90 -1.45 7.58
C THR A 191 5.60 -1.13 8.89
N LEU A 192 6.93 -0.95 8.87
CA LEU A 192 7.73 -0.48 9.99
C LEU A 192 8.76 0.55 9.53
N LEU A 193 8.66 1.80 9.98
CA LEU A 193 9.71 2.80 9.84
C LEU A 193 10.67 2.69 11.03
N LEU A 194 11.93 2.41 10.75
CA LEU A 194 12.98 2.25 11.76
C LEU A 194 14.00 3.39 11.66
N LEU A 195 13.95 4.33 12.59
CA LEU A 195 14.93 5.41 12.71
C LEU A 195 16.28 4.86 13.18
N GLN A 196 17.34 5.21 12.46
CA GLN A 196 18.72 4.77 12.71
C GLN A 196 19.73 5.94 12.66
N ALA A 197 19.24 7.16 12.88
CA ALA A 197 20.04 8.38 12.88
C ALA A 197 19.46 9.42 13.86
N ASP A 198 20.32 10.29 14.40
CA ASP A 198 19.91 11.37 15.29
C ASP A 198 19.30 12.55 14.50
N LEU A 199 18.05 12.37 14.07
CA LEU A 199 17.26 13.34 13.31
C LEU A 199 15.77 13.18 13.58
N ILE A 200 14.96 14.11 13.08
CA ILE A 200 13.51 14.00 13.05
C ILE A 200 13.13 13.23 11.77
N PRO A 201 12.58 12.01 11.84
CA PRO A 201 12.32 11.21 10.64
C PRO A 201 11.24 11.81 9.75
N LEU A 202 10.17 12.38 10.33
CA LEU A 202 9.04 12.92 9.58
C LEU A 202 8.82 14.39 9.93
N LEU A 203 9.07 15.28 8.98
CA LEU A 203 8.69 16.70 9.07
C LEU A 203 7.51 16.96 8.13
N ILE A 204 6.37 17.35 8.70
CA ILE A 204 5.16 17.64 7.94
C ILE A 204 5.06 19.14 7.68
N THR A 205 5.21 19.53 6.41
CA THR A 205 5.06 20.93 5.97
C THR A 205 3.93 21.12 4.95
N GLY A 206 3.28 20.03 4.52
CA GLY A 206 2.10 20.08 3.66
C GLY A 206 0.85 20.40 4.48
N SER A 207 0.20 21.52 4.20
CA SER A 207 -1.10 21.83 4.82
C SER A 207 -2.12 20.75 4.47
N GLY A 208 -2.86 20.26 5.46
CA GLY A 208 -3.87 19.22 5.26
C GLY A 208 -3.30 17.81 5.10
N ALA A 209 -1.99 17.61 5.23
CA ALA A 209 -1.38 16.29 5.08
C ALA A 209 -1.82 15.31 6.18
N SER A 210 -2.01 14.05 5.81
CA SER A 210 -2.34 12.95 6.70
C SER A 210 -1.18 11.95 6.78
N LEU A 211 -0.86 11.50 8.00
CA LEU A 211 -0.12 10.25 8.23
C LEU A 211 -1.09 9.22 8.81
N GLU A 212 -1.22 8.08 8.17
CA GLU A 212 -2.24 7.08 8.51
C GLU A 212 -1.63 5.69 8.62
N GLY A 213 -1.96 4.94 9.68
CA GLY A 213 -1.63 3.51 9.78
C GLY A 213 -0.13 3.17 9.87
N LEU A 214 0.76 4.15 10.07
CA LEU A 214 2.20 3.90 10.14
C LEU A 214 2.59 3.28 11.49
N THR A 215 3.53 2.32 11.46
CA THR A 215 4.26 1.89 12.66
C THR A 215 5.68 2.46 12.62
N ILE A 216 6.08 3.17 13.66
CA ILE A 216 7.34 3.94 13.71
C ILE A 216 8.08 3.64 15.01
N THR A 217 9.38 3.33 14.91
CA THR A 217 10.27 3.17 16.07
C THR A 217 11.71 3.53 15.74
N SER A 218 12.61 3.41 16.71
CA SER A 218 14.05 3.63 16.56
C SER A 218 14.86 2.49 17.17
N ASP A 219 16.08 2.32 16.70
CA ASP A 219 17.01 1.31 17.24
C ASP A 219 17.52 1.67 18.65
N ILE A 220 17.73 2.96 18.92
CA ILE A 220 18.08 3.52 20.23
C ILE A 220 17.21 4.75 20.52
N PRO A 221 17.06 5.19 21.78
CA PRO A 221 16.27 6.38 22.06
C PRO A 221 17.09 7.61 21.65
N TYR A 222 16.73 8.24 20.53
CA TYR A 222 17.31 9.51 20.10
C TYR A 222 16.66 10.68 20.84
N LEU A 223 17.42 11.74 21.14
CA LEU A 223 16.92 12.95 21.81
C LEU A 223 16.13 13.84 20.84
N LYS A 224 15.10 13.27 20.20
CA LYS A 224 14.29 13.84 19.12
C LYS A 224 12.86 13.32 19.16
N GLU A 225 11.98 14.00 18.45
CA GLU A 225 10.66 13.52 18.07
C GLU A 225 10.68 12.65 16.80
N PHE A 226 9.75 11.71 16.69
CA PHE A 226 9.52 10.97 15.46
C PHE A 226 8.80 11.83 14.40
N ILE A 227 7.79 12.59 14.82
CA ILE A 227 6.96 13.40 13.93
C ILE A 227 6.98 14.84 14.40
N GLN A 228 7.37 15.76 13.51
CA GLN A 228 7.24 17.20 13.72
C GLN A 228 6.15 17.77 12.80
N ILE A 229 5.15 18.42 13.41
CA ILE A 229 4.03 19.07 12.69
C ILE A 229 4.35 20.54 12.48
N GLY A 230 4.68 20.93 11.24
CA GLY A 230 5.01 22.30 10.84
C GLY A 230 4.00 22.95 9.88
N ALA A 231 2.79 22.40 9.74
CA ALA A 231 1.76 22.93 8.84
C ALA A 231 0.35 22.81 9.46
N PRO A 232 -0.61 23.65 9.05
CA PRO A 232 -1.96 23.59 9.57
C PRO A 232 -2.76 22.41 8.99
N ASN A 233 -3.84 22.04 9.67
CA ASN A 233 -4.79 21.00 9.24
C ASN A 233 -4.19 19.59 9.12
N VAL A 234 -3.06 19.34 9.78
CA VAL A 234 -2.38 18.03 9.73
C VAL A 234 -3.15 17.00 10.54
N LYS A 235 -3.24 15.78 10.00
CA LYS A 235 -3.92 14.64 10.63
C LYS A 235 -2.94 13.50 10.87
N LEU A 236 -2.92 12.97 12.08
CA LEU A 236 -2.23 11.74 12.45
C LEU A 236 -3.31 10.74 12.87
N ILE A 237 -3.57 9.74 12.04
CA ILE A 237 -4.69 8.80 12.23
C ILE A 237 -4.18 7.36 12.38
N ASN A 238 -4.58 6.66 13.43
CA ASN A 238 -4.31 5.23 13.61
C ASN A 238 -2.82 4.81 13.48
N ASN A 239 -1.89 5.71 13.82
CA ASN A 239 -0.46 5.39 13.81
C ASN A 239 -0.04 4.74 15.12
N THR A 240 0.97 3.88 15.07
CA THR A 240 1.66 3.34 16.25
C THR A 240 3.08 3.88 16.30
N VAL A 241 3.42 4.66 17.34
CA VAL A 241 4.77 5.22 17.52
C VAL A 241 5.32 4.81 18.86
N TYR A 242 6.50 4.19 18.88
CA TYR A 242 7.09 3.73 20.12
C TYR A 242 8.60 3.85 20.15
N GLY A 243 9.14 4.14 21.33
CA GLY A 243 10.58 4.15 21.56
C GLY A 243 11.09 2.79 22.01
N PRO A 244 12.42 2.56 21.95
CA PRO A 244 13.03 1.40 22.58
C PRO A 244 12.87 1.46 24.11
N PRO A 245 12.88 0.30 24.80
CA PRO A 245 12.75 0.25 26.26
C PRO A 245 13.84 1.06 26.99
N GLN A 246 13.45 1.77 28.04
CA GLN A 246 14.35 2.52 28.91
C GLN A 246 14.12 2.10 30.37
N ALA A 247 15.19 1.94 31.14
CA ALA A 247 15.08 1.54 32.53
C ALA A 247 14.48 2.66 33.39
N PRO A 248 13.59 2.38 34.34
CA PRO A 248 13.15 3.36 35.34
C PRO A 248 14.34 3.91 36.16
N PRO A 249 14.20 5.10 36.78
CA PRO A 249 13.01 5.95 36.79
C PRO A 249 12.81 6.73 35.47
N MET A 250 11.56 7.03 35.14
CA MET A 250 11.21 7.79 33.91
C MET A 250 11.81 9.22 33.89
N SER A 251 12.24 9.75 35.03
CA SER A 251 13.00 11.01 35.10
C SER A 251 14.29 10.98 34.27
N ASP A 252 14.90 9.81 34.14
CA ASP A 252 16.23 9.63 33.56
C ASP A 252 16.17 9.23 32.08
N TRP A 253 14.97 8.99 31.56
CA TRP A 253 14.77 8.60 30.17
C TRP A 253 15.25 9.70 29.22
N VAL A 254 15.91 9.31 28.13
CA VAL A 254 16.21 10.20 27.01
C VAL A 254 14.91 10.80 26.51
N VAL A 255 14.92 12.09 26.20
CA VAL A 255 13.74 12.86 25.79
C VAL A 255 13.36 12.57 24.33
N ASN A 256 13.02 11.31 24.05
CA ASN A 256 12.45 10.86 22.79
C ASN A 256 10.92 11.03 22.81
N ARG A 257 10.37 11.59 21.73
CA ARG A 257 8.93 11.95 21.68
C ARG A 257 8.25 11.32 20.46
N ALA A 258 6.97 10.96 20.54
CA ALA A 258 6.25 10.56 19.32
C ALA A 258 6.02 11.79 18.43
N VAL A 259 5.41 12.85 18.98
CA VAL A 259 4.98 14.02 18.21
C VAL A 259 5.40 15.32 18.88
N VAL A 260 5.82 16.30 18.08
CA VAL A 260 6.00 17.70 18.48
C VAL A 260 5.30 18.60 17.47
N SER A 261 4.39 19.47 17.91
CA SER A 261 3.92 20.57 17.04
C SER A 261 4.96 21.68 17.01
N GLN A 262 5.14 22.37 15.88
CA GLN A 262 5.80 23.67 15.90
C GLN A 262 4.89 24.72 16.59
N VAL A 263 5.46 25.86 16.98
CA VAL A 263 4.70 26.97 17.60
C VAL A 263 3.65 27.49 16.63
N ALA A 264 2.46 27.79 17.14
CA ALA A 264 1.34 28.36 16.39
C ALA A 264 0.81 27.49 15.23
N THR A 265 1.02 26.17 15.27
CA THR A 265 0.40 25.25 14.32
C THR A 265 -1.10 25.12 14.58
N SER A 266 -1.95 25.33 13.58
CA SER A 266 -3.40 25.32 13.75
C SER A 266 -4.08 24.04 13.26
N ASN A 267 -5.17 23.67 13.93
CA ASN A 267 -6.05 22.57 13.54
C ASN A 267 -5.35 21.23 13.35
N CYS A 268 -4.47 20.84 14.28
CA CYS A 268 -3.90 19.49 14.31
C CYS A 268 -4.96 18.48 14.76
N LEU A 269 -5.04 17.32 14.13
CA LEU A 269 -5.88 16.20 14.57
C LEU A 269 -4.99 15.00 14.88
N LEU A 270 -5.03 14.52 16.11
CA LEU A 270 -4.48 13.23 16.50
C LEU A 270 -5.62 12.31 16.89
N GLU A 271 -5.90 11.29 16.10
CA GLU A 271 -7.01 10.38 16.34
C GLU A 271 -6.64 8.90 16.19
N GLY A 272 -7.02 8.08 17.18
CA GLY A 272 -6.82 6.63 17.12
C GLY A 272 -5.36 6.16 17.19
N ASN A 273 -4.41 7.03 17.51
CA ASN A 273 -3.00 6.67 17.54
C ASN A 273 -2.63 5.93 18.83
N THR A 274 -1.58 5.13 18.78
CA THR A 274 -0.98 4.45 19.94
C THR A 274 0.45 4.93 20.16
N PHE A 275 0.76 5.45 21.34
CA PHE A 275 2.10 5.93 21.72
C PHE A 275 2.62 5.23 22.97
N TYR A 276 3.82 4.67 22.95
CA TYR A 276 4.38 4.01 24.14
C TYR A 276 5.90 3.89 24.21
N SER A 277 6.42 3.66 25.42
CA SER A 277 7.87 3.49 25.68
C SER A 277 8.69 4.71 25.23
N LEU A 278 8.18 5.90 25.52
CA LEU A 278 8.72 7.19 25.12
C LEU A 278 8.83 8.11 26.33
N ARG A 279 9.69 9.12 26.28
CA ARG A 279 9.60 10.21 27.27
C ARG A 279 8.25 10.91 27.18
N THR A 280 7.77 11.16 25.97
CA THR A 280 6.54 11.91 25.73
C THR A 280 5.76 11.34 24.55
N GLY A 281 4.44 11.24 24.68
CA GLY A 281 3.55 11.03 23.54
C GLY A 281 3.59 12.25 22.61
N MET A 282 2.92 13.33 23.00
CA MET A 282 3.00 14.61 22.26
C MET A 282 3.46 15.77 23.14
N TYR A 283 4.42 16.55 22.66
CA TYR A 283 4.69 17.90 23.18
C TYR A 283 3.97 18.92 22.29
N ILE A 284 3.10 19.72 22.91
CA ILE A 284 2.19 20.62 22.21
C ILE A 284 2.66 22.04 22.47
N ASN A 285 3.40 22.60 21.51
CA ASN A 285 4.03 23.91 21.64
C ASN A 285 2.99 25.06 21.69
N PRO A 286 3.41 26.25 22.19
CA PRO A 286 2.52 27.39 22.37
C PRO A 286 1.70 27.76 21.13
N ASN A 287 0.46 28.19 21.38
CA ASN A 287 -0.52 28.60 20.37
C ASN A 287 -0.90 27.48 19.37
N THR A 288 -0.54 26.22 19.62
CA THR A 288 -1.05 25.11 18.82
C THR A 288 -2.55 24.93 19.08
N THR A 289 -3.35 24.74 18.04
CA THR A 289 -4.77 24.40 18.16
C THR A 289 -5.08 23.05 17.51
N GLY A 290 -6.12 22.37 17.98
CA GLY A 290 -6.45 21.05 17.44
C GLY A 290 -7.28 20.17 18.37
N ALA A 291 -7.47 18.93 17.96
CA ALA A 291 -8.17 17.89 18.71
C ALA A 291 -7.27 16.65 18.86
N ILE A 292 -7.22 16.11 20.07
CA ILE A 292 -6.43 14.93 20.43
C ILE A 292 -7.43 13.93 21.00
N ASN A 293 -7.91 13.03 20.15
CA ASN A 293 -9.08 12.20 20.44
C ASN A 293 -8.77 10.71 20.32
N ASN A 294 -9.35 9.89 21.19
CA ASN A 294 -9.37 8.43 21.04
C ASN A 294 -7.97 7.79 20.87
N ASN A 295 -6.90 8.42 21.40
CA ASN A 295 -5.56 7.86 21.35
C ASN A 295 -5.32 6.95 22.56
N VAL A 296 -4.36 6.03 22.43
CA VAL A 296 -3.88 5.16 23.52
C VAL A 296 -2.45 5.58 23.85
N VAL A 297 -2.17 5.99 25.09
CA VAL A 297 -0.81 6.37 25.51
C VAL A 297 -0.43 5.67 26.80
N TYR A 298 0.72 5.01 26.83
CA TYR A 298 1.18 4.27 28.02
C TYR A 298 2.70 4.14 28.08
N ASN A 299 3.23 3.82 29.26
CA ASN A 299 4.66 3.68 29.50
C ASN A 299 5.45 4.92 29.03
N THR A 300 4.97 6.10 29.41
CA THR A 300 5.63 7.38 29.13
C THR A 300 5.78 8.24 30.39
N LYS A 301 6.76 9.15 30.41
CA LYS A 301 6.88 10.12 31.51
C LYS A 301 5.70 11.12 31.51
N GLY A 302 5.26 11.51 30.32
CA GLY A 302 4.06 12.33 30.17
C GLY A 302 3.39 12.04 28.84
N GLY A 303 2.11 11.65 28.88
CA GLY A 303 1.38 11.29 27.68
C GLY A 303 1.26 12.48 26.74
N PHE A 304 0.58 13.54 27.21
CA PHE A 304 0.42 14.80 26.49
C PHE A 304 0.91 15.99 27.32
N LEU A 305 1.86 16.75 26.79
CA LEU A 305 2.43 17.93 27.44
C LEU A 305 1.88 19.18 26.74
N VAL A 306 0.97 19.88 27.41
CA VAL A 306 0.40 21.15 26.96
C VAL A 306 1.32 22.27 27.42
N ASP A 307 1.88 23.02 26.48
CA ASP A 307 2.71 24.20 26.75
C ASP A 307 2.08 25.42 26.08
N GLY A 308 1.12 26.09 26.74
CA GLY A 308 0.49 27.29 26.16
C GLY A 308 -0.33 27.04 24.90
N ALA A 309 -0.79 25.80 24.68
CA ALA A 309 -1.61 25.40 23.54
C ALA A 309 -3.11 25.46 23.86
N PHE A 310 -3.94 25.38 22.82
CA PHE A 310 -5.41 25.41 22.89
C PHE A 310 -6.01 24.21 22.14
N THR A 311 -5.75 23.01 22.65
CA THR A 311 -6.28 21.74 22.11
C THR A 311 -7.42 21.18 22.95
N THR A 312 -8.30 20.41 22.33
CA THR A 312 -9.31 19.60 23.03
C THR A 312 -8.82 18.16 23.20
N PHE A 313 -9.29 17.49 24.26
CA PHE A 313 -8.97 16.10 24.55
C PHE A 313 -10.25 15.31 24.85
N GLU A 314 -10.50 14.23 24.11
CA GLU A 314 -11.67 13.38 24.31
C GLU A 314 -11.36 11.90 24.05
N GLY A 315 -11.87 10.99 24.88
CA GLY A 315 -11.80 9.55 24.67
C GLY A 315 -10.39 8.94 24.73
N ASN A 316 -9.35 9.71 25.06
CA ASN A 316 -8.00 9.17 25.20
C ASN A 316 -7.93 8.16 26.35
N SER A 317 -7.13 7.10 26.17
CA SER A 317 -7.02 5.99 27.10
C SER A 317 -5.57 5.68 27.44
N TRP A 318 -5.41 5.01 28.58
CA TRP A 318 -4.12 4.80 29.24
C TRP A 318 -3.95 3.30 29.50
N GLY A 319 -2.74 2.80 29.34
CA GLY A 319 -2.42 1.37 29.38
C GLY A 319 -1.36 1.00 30.41
N ASP A 320 -0.97 -0.27 30.42
CA ASP A 320 0.09 -0.83 31.26
C ASP A 320 1.36 -1.12 30.44
N PRO A 321 2.58 -0.81 30.93
CA PRO A 321 2.86 -0.02 32.14
C PRO A 321 2.29 1.40 32.08
N PRO A 322 1.89 2.00 33.22
CA PRO A 322 1.25 3.31 33.23
C PRO A 322 2.19 4.43 32.80
N ASN A 323 1.61 5.57 32.41
CA ASN A 323 2.37 6.82 32.34
C ASN A 323 2.68 7.32 33.76
N GLU A 324 3.72 8.16 33.93
CA GLU A 324 3.89 8.92 35.17
C GLU A 324 2.80 10.01 35.29
N PHE A 325 2.45 10.66 34.18
CA PHE A 325 1.28 11.54 34.05
C PHE A 325 0.64 11.37 32.68
N ASP A 326 -0.69 11.36 32.60
CA ASP A 326 -1.41 11.19 31.34
C ASP A 326 -1.48 12.50 30.55
N ILE A 327 -1.90 13.58 31.22
CA ILE A 327 -1.94 14.93 30.66
C ILE A 327 -1.24 15.89 31.62
N VAL A 328 -0.32 16.70 31.09
CA VAL A 328 0.44 17.69 31.84
C VAL A 328 0.12 19.07 31.31
N LEU A 329 -0.38 19.96 32.16
CA LEU A 329 -0.57 21.38 31.87
C LEU A 329 0.67 22.11 32.40
N LEU A 330 1.60 22.47 31.51
CA LEU A 330 2.85 23.13 31.90
C LEU A 330 2.60 24.60 32.29
N ALA A 331 3.57 25.21 32.98
CA ALA A 331 3.52 26.58 33.50
C ALA A 331 3.20 27.67 32.44
N GLY A 332 3.49 27.40 31.15
CA GLY A 332 3.11 28.30 30.05
C GLY A 332 1.62 28.27 29.67
N THR A 333 0.86 27.29 30.19
CA THR A 333 -0.56 27.09 29.87
C THR A 333 -1.42 28.03 30.69
N THR A 334 -2.32 28.75 30.02
CA THR A 334 -3.16 29.75 30.69
C THR A 334 -4.25 29.09 31.54
N PHE A 335 -4.63 29.76 32.63
CA PHE A 335 -5.96 29.57 33.23
C PHE A 335 -7.02 30.04 32.23
N GLY A 336 -8.13 29.32 32.19
CA GLY A 336 -9.20 29.48 31.22
C GLY A 336 -9.59 28.16 30.55
N PRO A 337 -10.70 28.15 29.81
CA PRO A 337 -10.95 27.14 28.80
C PRO A 337 -9.74 27.00 27.85
N PRO A 338 -9.39 25.78 27.39
CA PRO A 338 -10.20 24.57 27.51
C PRO A 338 -9.92 23.70 28.76
N TYR A 339 -9.00 24.08 29.66
CA TYR A 339 -8.47 23.16 30.68
C TYR A 339 -8.94 23.37 32.12
N ASP A 340 -9.65 24.46 32.43
CA ASP A 340 -10.00 24.80 33.82
C ASP A 340 -10.85 23.77 34.56
N ASN A 341 -11.71 23.04 33.85
CA ASN A 341 -12.53 22.01 34.48
C ASN A 341 -11.76 20.68 34.50
N ILE A 342 -10.79 20.57 35.41
CA ILE A 342 -9.95 19.38 35.58
C ILE A 342 -10.80 18.10 35.74
N PRO A 343 -11.84 18.05 36.61
CA PRO A 343 -12.67 16.85 36.72
C PRO A 343 -13.35 16.44 35.40
N ALA A 344 -13.81 17.41 34.59
CA ALA A 344 -14.39 17.11 33.28
C ALA A 344 -13.33 16.63 32.29
N LEU A 345 -12.14 17.23 32.28
CA LEU A 345 -11.01 16.81 31.45
C LEU A 345 -10.60 15.36 31.77
N GLN A 346 -10.56 15.00 33.05
CA GLN A 346 -10.30 13.63 33.52
C GLN A 346 -11.38 12.67 33.04
N ALA A 347 -12.65 12.98 33.29
CA ALA A 347 -13.78 12.12 32.94
C ALA A 347 -13.89 11.90 31.43
N ALA A 348 -13.65 12.95 30.63
CA ALA A 348 -13.67 12.87 29.17
C ALA A 348 -12.53 12.00 28.61
N ASN A 349 -11.47 11.75 29.38
CA ASN A 349 -10.29 11.02 28.95
C ASN A 349 -10.03 9.80 29.86
N ASN A 350 -11.09 9.01 30.10
CA ASN A 350 -11.01 7.73 30.79
C ASN A 350 -10.29 7.81 32.16
N ASN A 351 -10.62 8.83 32.95
CA ASN A 351 -10.05 9.11 34.28
C ASN A 351 -8.54 9.40 34.27
N ALA A 352 -8.08 10.17 33.27
CA ALA A 352 -6.70 10.59 33.14
C ALA A 352 -6.11 11.18 34.45
N THR A 353 -4.85 10.87 34.71
CA THR A 353 -4.04 11.56 35.70
C THR A 353 -3.57 12.91 35.13
N ILE A 354 -3.99 14.00 35.77
CA ILE A 354 -3.63 15.36 35.33
C ILE A 354 -2.57 15.94 36.25
N SER A 355 -1.46 16.38 35.68
CA SER A 355 -0.46 17.22 36.36
C SER A 355 -0.70 18.68 35.96
N ASP A 356 -1.35 19.45 36.83
CA ASP A 356 -1.55 20.88 36.62
C ASP A 356 -0.39 21.68 37.25
N GLN A 357 0.41 22.33 36.41
CA GLN A 357 1.62 23.07 36.78
C GLN A 357 1.53 24.56 36.36
N ARG A 358 0.33 25.03 36.04
CA ARG A 358 0.03 26.41 35.60
C ARG A 358 0.23 27.46 36.69
#